data_AF-A0A8J6EGN9-F1
#
_entry.id   AF-A0A8J6EGN9-F1
#
_cell.length_a   1.000
_cell.length_b   1.000
_cell.length_c   1.000
_cell.angle_alpha   90.00
_cell.angle_beta   90.00
_cell.angle_gamma   90.00
#
_symmetry.space_group_name_H-M   'P 1'
#
loop_
_entity.id
_entity.type
_entity.pdbx_description
1 polymer ?
#
loop_
_entity_poly.entity_id
_entity_poly.type
_entity_poly.pdbx_seq_one_letter_code
_entity_poly.pdbx_strand_id
1 'polypeptide(L)'
;MRPRSAAQRTMSPSGGLFLLLIVWPLSALGEGPRGGYGWSNVTCTTCKVLLIVLDASLQVESNMERVAEVAVTVCRTLHLEEPGICDQVVQLFKRDVITAWVMSVLRPSEFCGLLLGTDCGHWDIGSEWNITLPPKPKPPIQPPVPPRPGSPVSRVLFITDIHWDHGYAPGAPTTCKEPLCCRNHSSSGGRNPSGYWGAYSNCDLPLHTIESLLQHVATNASFDRVYWTGDIPAHNVWEQTRAQQLDALRSITGLIRKYLGPVPVYPAVGNHESAPVNSFPPPSIYGNLSSSWLYNAMAQEWEGWLPASALDTLRIAGFYTTKIAPDLRLVSLNMNFCAVENFWLMINYTDPAGQLQWLVGVLQEAEDNYEKVHIIGHIPPGLCLKSWSWNYYRIVNRYESTIAAQFFGHTHLDEFEIFYDEETLSRPLSVAFISPSVTTFINLNPGFRVYQVDGEYPHSSHVVLDHETYILNLTEANKKPNEVPQWSLLYSALSTYRMKSAYPSDWEDLVQRFIHDDQLFQTFWFLHHKGHVSEVCQEFCKTDVICGLRTGRSGDLQLCKDLDGRGKLAHKKKSLC
;
A
#
# COMPACT_ATOMS: atom_id res chain seq x y z
N MET A 1 -34.26 -10.69 3.37
CA MET A 1 -33.31 -9.56 3.34
C MET A 1 -32.15 -9.93 4.25
N ARG A 2 -31.03 -10.41 3.69
CA ARG A 2 -29.83 -10.82 4.44
C ARG A 2 -28.77 -9.72 4.30
N PRO A 3 -28.11 -9.28 5.38
CA PRO A 3 -27.06 -8.27 5.30
C PRO A 3 -25.77 -8.90 4.75
N ARG A 4 -25.08 -8.19 3.85
CA ARG A 4 -23.78 -8.57 3.29
C ARG A 4 -22.69 -7.88 4.12
N SER A 5 -21.70 -8.64 4.59
CA SER A 5 -20.58 -8.22 5.44
C SER A 5 -19.75 -7.08 4.83
N ALA A 6 -19.42 -6.09 5.65
CA ALA A 6 -18.58 -4.93 5.34
C ALA A 6 -17.12 -5.30 5.02
N ALA A 7 -16.63 -6.46 5.47
CA ALA A 7 -15.26 -6.95 5.20
C ALA A 7 -14.94 -7.25 3.71
N GLN A 8 -15.92 -7.16 2.81
CA GLN A 8 -15.73 -7.35 1.36
C GLN A 8 -15.82 -6.05 0.54
N ARG A 9 -15.72 -4.90 1.21
CA ARG A 9 -15.64 -3.56 0.59
C ARG A 9 -14.33 -2.84 0.94
N THR A 10 -13.19 -3.54 0.90
CA THR A 10 -11.96 -2.89 0.44
C THR A 10 -12.14 -2.64 -1.06
N MET A 11 -13.04 -1.71 -1.40
CA MET A 11 -13.24 -1.25 -2.76
C MET A 11 -12.02 -0.38 -3.07
N SER A 12 -11.22 -0.85 -4.02
CA SER A 12 -10.33 0.01 -4.80
C SER A 12 -11.08 1.31 -5.13
N PRO A 13 -10.51 2.49 -4.87
CA PRO A 13 -11.19 3.74 -5.17
C PRO A 13 -11.22 3.91 -6.69
N SER A 14 -12.27 3.41 -7.34
CA SER A 14 -12.79 3.78 -8.67
C SER A 14 -11.81 3.73 -9.87
N GLY A 15 -10.53 3.39 -9.66
CA GLY A 15 -9.47 3.41 -10.66
C GLY A 15 -9.29 2.07 -11.38
N GLY A 16 -9.53 0.95 -10.70
CA GLY A 16 -9.48 -0.38 -11.34
C GLY A 16 -10.65 -0.61 -12.31
N LEU A 17 -11.83 -0.05 -12.01
CA LEU A 17 -13.01 -0.12 -12.87
C LEU A 17 -12.80 0.63 -14.20
N PHE A 18 -11.98 1.69 -14.18
CA PHE A 18 -11.56 2.43 -15.37
C PHE A 18 -10.61 1.63 -16.28
N LEU A 19 -9.67 0.91 -15.67
CA LEU A 19 -8.80 -0.03 -16.38
C LEU A 19 -9.64 -1.18 -16.98
N LEU A 20 -10.60 -1.74 -16.25
CA LEU A 20 -11.39 -2.86 -16.75
C LEU A 20 -12.34 -2.51 -17.88
N LEU A 21 -12.94 -1.32 -17.93
CA LEU A 21 -13.87 -0.97 -19.00
C LEU A 21 -13.21 -0.75 -20.36
N ILE A 22 -11.96 -0.32 -20.38
CA ILE A 22 -11.23 -0.15 -21.63
C ILE A 22 -10.55 -1.47 -22.02
N VAL A 23 -10.14 -2.32 -21.06
CA VAL A 23 -9.56 -3.67 -21.32
C VAL A 23 -10.63 -4.70 -21.72
N TRP A 24 -11.90 -4.48 -21.41
CA TRP A 24 -12.95 -5.47 -21.68
C TRP A 24 -13.20 -5.87 -23.15
N PRO A 25 -12.78 -5.15 -24.21
CA PRO A 25 -12.87 -5.71 -25.55
C PRO A 25 -11.89 -6.86 -25.78
N LEU A 26 -10.86 -7.05 -24.94
CA LEU A 26 -9.83 -8.07 -25.19
C LEU A 26 -10.18 -9.46 -24.64
N SER A 27 -10.90 -9.57 -23.52
CA SER A 27 -11.37 -10.87 -23.01
C SER A 27 -12.67 -11.35 -23.63
N ALA A 28 -13.45 -10.45 -24.25
CA ALA A 28 -14.63 -10.79 -25.06
C ALA A 28 -14.28 -11.30 -26.48
N LEU A 29 -13.00 -11.32 -26.88
CA LEU A 29 -12.54 -11.91 -28.14
C LEU A 29 -12.33 -13.44 -28.07
N GLY A 30 -12.59 -14.07 -26.91
CA GLY A 30 -12.45 -15.51 -26.70
C GLY A 30 -13.62 -16.38 -27.18
N GLU A 31 -14.79 -15.81 -27.48
CA GLU A 31 -15.91 -16.52 -28.10
C GLU A 31 -16.43 -15.73 -29.30
N GLY A 32 -15.83 -15.99 -30.45
CA GLY A 32 -16.20 -15.32 -31.70
C GLY A 32 -17.68 -15.51 -32.05
N PRO A 33 -18.37 -14.47 -32.58
CA PRO A 33 -19.63 -14.67 -33.25
C PRO A 33 -19.40 -15.59 -34.45
N ARG A 34 -20.26 -16.59 -34.63
CA ARG A 34 -20.32 -17.43 -35.84
C ARG A 34 -20.70 -16.55 -37.03
N GLY A 35 -19.71 -15.85 -37.58
CA GLY A 35 -19.86 -14.87 -38.64
C GLY A 35 -18.51 -14.54 -39.28
N GLY A 36 -17.94 -15.50 -40.01
CA GLY A 36 -17.22 -15.28 -41.27
C GLY A 36 -16.10 -14.23 -41.41
N TYR A 37 -15.51 -13.68 -40.35
CA TYR A 37 -14.30 -12.86 -40.42
C TYR A 37 -13.20 -13.51 -39.57
N GLY A 38 -12.40 -14.37 -40.20
CA GLY A 38 -11.22 -14.97 -39.58
C GLY A 38 -10.03 -14.01 -39.66
N TRP A 39 -9.36 -13.78 -38.54
CA TRP A 39 -8.10 -13.03 -38.46
C TRP A 39 -6.92 -13.70 -39.19
N SER A 40 -7.15 -14.85 -39.85
CA SER A 40 -6.18 -15.62 -40.63
C SER A 40 -5.60 -14.90 -41.85
N ASN A 41 -6.15 -13.74 -42.24
CA ASN A 41 -5.70 -12.96 -43.41
C ASN A 41 -4.91 -11.69 -43.05
N VAL A 42 -4.68 -11.37 -41.76
CA VAL A 42 -3.89 -10.20 -41.37
C VAL A 42 -2.41 -10.57 -41.37
N THR A 43 -1.63 -9.99 -42.29
CA THR A 43 -0.18 -10.20 -42.29
C THR A 43 0.47 -9.47 -41.11
N CYS A 44 1.62 -9.97 -40.67
CA CYS A 44 2.39 -9.33 -39.61
C CYS A 44 2.69 -7.85 -39.91
N THR A 45 3.07 -7.54 -41.15
CA THR A 45 3.31 -6.17 -41.61
C THR A 45 2.06 -5.32 -41.50
N THR A 46 0.90 -5.83 -41.94
CA THR A 46 -0.38 -5.13 -41.81
C THR A 46 -0.72 -4.83 -40.35
N CYS A 47 -0.56 -5.80 -39.45
CA CYS A 47 -0.81 -5.61 -38.02
C CYS A 47 0.08 -4.49 -37.44
N LYS A 48 1.38 -4.54 -37.70
CA LYS A 48 2.32 -3.52 -37.19
C LYS A 48 2.03 -2.13 -37.73
N VAL A 49 1.75 -2.00 -39.02
CA VAL A 49 1.42 -0.71 -39.65
C VAL A 49 0.13 -0.14 -39.05
N LEU A 50 -0.91 -0.95 -38.85
CA LEU A 50 -2.16 -0.49 -38.23
C LEU A 50 -1.94 0.05 -36.82
N LEU A 51 -1.11 -0.61 -36.01
CA LEU A 51 -0.81 -0.15 -34.65
C LEU A 51 0.08 1.09 -34.60
N ILE A 52 1.01 1.25 -35.54
CA ILE A 52 1.79 2.50 -35.67
C ILE A 52 0.85 3.67 -36.03
N VAL A 53 -0.10 3.45 -36.93
CA VAL A 53 -1.11 4.47 -37.26
C VAL A 53 -2.02 4.76 -36.06
N LEU A 54 -2.42 3.73 -35.31
CA LEU A 54 -3.22 3.89 -34.10
C LEU A 54 -2.47 4.68 -33.02
N ASP A 55 -1.20 4.37 -32.77
CA ASP A 55 -0.32 5.13 -31.86
C ASP A 55 -0.29 6.60 -32.27
N ALA A 56 0.13 6.89 -33.51
CA ALA A 56 0.19 8.27 -34.00
C ALA A 56 -1.15 9.00 -33.90
N SER A 57 -2.27 8.30 -34.11
CA SER A 57 -3.62 8.83 -33.94
C SER A 57 -3.94 9.12 -32.47
N LEU A 58 -3.59 8.23 -31.55
CA LEU A 58 -3.85 8.39 -30.11
C LEU A 58 -2.96 9.45 -29.45
N GLN A 59 -1.84 9.84 -30.07
CA GLN A 59 -1.03 10.99 -29.63
C GLN A 59 -1.70 12.35 -29.91
N VAL A 60 -2.78 12.39 -30.72
CA VAL A 60 -3.51 13.63 -31.02
C VAL A 60 -4.55 13.90 -29.94
N GLU A 61 -4.49 15.08 -29.31
CA GLU A 61 -5.38 15.46 -28.19
C GLU A 61 -6.87 15.25 -28.51
N SER A 62 -7.33 15.68 -29.69
CA SER A 62 -8.74 15.52 -30.08
C SER A 62 -9.19 14.05 -30.16
N ASN A 63 -8.27 13.12 -30.41
CA ASN A 63 -8.59 11.69 -30.41
C ASN A 63 -8.57 11.12 -28.99
N MET A 64 -7.65 11.58 -28.11
CA MET A 64 -7.71 11.26 -26.69
C MET A 64 -9.05 11.70 -26.07
N GLU A 65 -9.54 12.90 -26.44
CA GLU A 65 -10.84 13.38 -25.98
C GLU A 65 -11.99 12.48 -26.44
N ARG A 66 -11.97 11.98 -27.68
CA ARG A 66 -12.99 11.02 -28.15
C ARG A 66 -12.95 9.70 -27.37
N VAL A 67 -11.75 9.20 -27.06
CA VAL A 67 -11.60 8.00 -26.21
C VAL A 67 -12.17 8.27 -24.81
N ALA A 68 -11.87 9.44 -24.25
CA ALA A 68 -12.41 9.89 -22.96
C ALA A 68 -13.95 9.99 -22.99
N GLU A 69 -14.55 10.61 -24.01
CA GLU A 69 -16.01 10.72 -24.17
C GLU A 69 -16.70 9.34 -24.20
N VAL A 70 -16.10 8.37 -24.90
CA VAL A 70 -16.59 6.99 -24.91
C VAL A 70 -16.49 6.39 -23.51
N ALA A 71 -15.37 6.55 -22.82
CA ALA A 71 -15.19 6.00 -21.49
C ALA A 71 -16.14 6.63 -20.45
N VAL A 72 -16.38 7.95 -20.52
CA VAL A 72 -17.41 8.65 -19.72
C VAL A 72 -18.79 8.05 -20.00
N THR A 73 -19.12 7.84 -21.28
CA THR A 73 -20.41 7.26 -21.67
C THR A 73 -20.57 5.87 -21.08
N VAL A 74 -19.57 5.00 -21.21
CA VAL A 74 -19.60 3.65 -20.63
C VAL A 74 -19.73 3.70 -19.11
N CYS A 75 -18.96 4.56 -18.43
CA CYS A 75 -19.04 4.76 -16.98
C CYS A 75 -20.46 5.12 -16.52
N ARG A 76 -21.10 6.07 -17.21
CA ARG A 76 -22.48 6.52 -16.92
C ARG A 76 -23.52 5.44 -17.26
N THR A 77 -23.40 4.78 -18.40
CA THR A 77 -24.34 3.75 -18.86
C THR A 77 -24.32 2.51 -17.97
N LEU A 78 -23.15 2.13 -17.46
CA LEU A 78 -23.00 0.98 -16.57
C LEU A 78 -23.20 1.34 -15.09
N HIS A 79 -23.52 2.61 -14.78
CA HIS A 79 -23.70 3.12 -13.42
C HIS A 79 -22.52 2.77 -12.50
N LEU A 80 -21.31 2.97 -13.02
CA LEU A 80 -20.11 2.66 -12.26
C LEU A 80 -19.85 3.64 -11.12
N GLU A 81 -20.10 4.93 -11.39
CA GLU A 81 -19.96 6.04 -10.45
C GLU A 81 -20.98 7.13 -10.78
N GLU A 82 -21.08 8.15 -9.93
CA GLU A 82 -21.93 9.31 -10.20
C GLU A 82 -21.49 10.05 -11.49
N PRO A 83 -22.42 10.57 -12.31
CA PRO A 83 -22.10 11.08 -13.64
C PRO A 83 -21.04 12.20 -13.70
N GLY A 84 -20.95 13.02 -12.65
CA GLY A 84 -19.90 14.06 -12.53
C GLY A 84 -18.54 13.46 -12.24
N ILE A 85 -18.46 12.46 -11.35
CA ILE A 85 -17.23 11.75 -11.03
C ILE A 85 -16.71 10.98 -12.24
N CYS A 86 -17.59 10.31 -12.99
CA CYS A 86 -17.21 9.67 -14.26
C CYS A 86 -16.50 10.65 -15.21
N ASP A 87 -16.94 11.90 -15.27
CA ASP A 87 -16.31 12.93 -16.10
C ASP A 87 -14.92 13.29 -15.55
N GLN A 88 -14.88 13.69 -14.28
CA GLN A 88 -13.68 14.19 -13.62
C GLN A 88 -12.55 13.16 -13.60
N VAL A 89 -12.87 11.91 -13.22
CA VAL A 89 -11.87 10.83 -13.15
C VAL A 89 -11.33 10.48 -14.54
N VAL A 90 -12.18 10.40 -15.57
CA VAL A 90 -11.72 10.17 -16.95
C VAL A 90 -10.76 11.27 -17.37
N GLN A 91 -11.16 12.51 -17.18
CA GLN A 91 -10.41 13.66 -17.64
C GLN A 91 -9.03 13.74 -16.95
N LEU A 92 -8.98 13.39 -15.66
CA LEU A 92 -7.74 13.32 -14.91
C LEU A 92 -6.81 12.19 -15.39
N PHE A 93 -7.36 11.00 -15.67
CA PHE A 93 -6.57 9.81 -16.02
C PHE A 93 -6.24 9.68 -17.51
N LYS A 94 -7.00 10.32 -18.41
CA LYS A 94 -6.99 10.01 -19.86
C LYS A 94 -5.59 9.98 -20.45
N ARG A 95 -4.77 10.99 -20.16
CA ARG A 95 -3.46 11.15 -20.79
C ARG A 95 -2.50 10.04 -20.34
N ASP A 96 -2.45 9.79 -19.04
CA ASP A 96 -1.53 8.81 -18.44
C ASP A 96 -1.91 7.39 -18.85
N VAL A 97 -3.20 7.04 -18.77
CA VAL A 97 -3.68 5.69 -19.12
C VAL A 97 -3.53 5.42 -20.61
N ILE A 98 -3.96 6.34 -21.49
CA ILE A 98 -3.82 6.16 -22.95
C ILE A 98 -2.33 6.04 -23.31
N THR A 99 -1.46 6.85 -22.71
CA THR A 99 -0.01 6.77 -22.96
C THR A 99 0.55 5.44 -22.50
N ALA A 100 0.23 4.99 -21.28
CA ALA A 100 0.68 3.69 -20.77
C ALA A 100 0.24 2.55 -21.69
N TRP A 101 -0.98 2.59 -22.22
CA TRP A 101 -1.51 1.60 -23.17
C TRP A 101 -0.77 1.58 -24.50
N VAL A 102 -0.56 2.75 -25.08
CA VAL A 102 0.21 2.92 -26.32
C VAL A 102 1.63 2.36 -26.16
N MET A 103 2.24 2.57 -25.00
CA MET A 103 3.59 2.09 -24.69
C MET A 103 3.64 0.63 -24.25
N SER A 104 2.51 -0.04 -24.05
CA SER A 104 2.41 -1.43 -23.58
C SER A 104 1.53 -2.27 -24.48
N VAL A 105 0.26 -2.47 -24.12
CA VAL A 105 -0.70 -3.38 -24.76
C VAL A 105 -0.87 -3.09 -26.26
N LEU A 106 -0.81 -1.82 -26.68
CA LEU A 106 -0.96 -1.42 -28.09
C LEU A 106 0.36 -1.31 -28.84
N ARG A 107 1.49 -1.60 -28.19
CA ARG A 107 2.80 -1.59 -28.84
C ARG A 107 2.81 -2.64 -29.97
N PRO A 108 3.31 -2.31 -31.18
CA PRO A 108 3.24 -3.22 -32.32
C PRO A 108 3.85 -4.60 -32.09
N SER A 109 4.93 -4.69 -31.31
CA SER A 109 5.55 -5.97 -30.95
C SER A 109 4.71 -6.79 -29.98
N GLU A 110 4.07 -6.14 -29.00
CA GLU A 110 3.21 -6.80 -27.99
C GLU A 110 1.94 -7.36 -28.64
N PHE A 111 1.12 -6.47 -29.18
CA PHE A 111 -0.20 -6.82 -29.67
C PHE A 111 -0.13 -7.80 -30.85
N CYS A 112 0.76 -7.57 -31.82
CA CYS A 112 0.89 -8.47 -32.96
C CYS A 112 1.56 -9.80 -32.57
N GLY A 113 2.43 -9.80 -31.56
CA GLY A 113 2.98 -11.04 -30.99
C GLY A 113 1.89 -11.90 -30.35
N LEU A 114 1.01 -11.27 -29.57
CA LEU A 114 -0.16 -11.94 -28.96
C LEU A 114 -1.12 -12.49 -30.02
N LEU A 115 -1.42 -11.72 -31.05
CA LEU A 115 -2.44 -12.05 -32.05
C LEU A 115 -1.96 -13.02 -33.13
N LEU A 116 -0.73 -12.84 -33.63
CA LEU A 116 -0.20 -13.55 -34.81
C LEU A 116 0.97 -14.49 -34.49
N GLY A 117 1.36 -14.60 -33.22
CA GLY A 117 2.42 -15.48 -32.74
C GLY A 117 3.82 -14.86 -32.74
N THR A 118 4.77 -15.66 -32.28
CA THR A 118 6.15 -15.23 -31.97
C THR A 118 6.96 -14.77 -33.19
N ASP A 119 6.58 -15.17 -34.40
CA ASP A 119 7.22 -14.70 -35.63
C ASP A 119 6.89 -13.23 -35.91
N CYS A 120 5.82 -12.69 -35.32
CA CYS A 120 5.41 -11.30 -35.47
C CYS A 120 5.78 -10.40 -34.29
N GLY A 121 6.14 -10.95 -33.14
CA GLY A 121 6.48 -10.18 -31.95
C GLY A 121 6.64 -11.05 -30.70
N HIS A 122 6.39 -10.47 -29.54
CA HIS A 122 6.40 -11.16 -28.25
C HIS A 122 5.23 -10.64 -27.40
N TRP A 123 4.84 -11.38 -26.35
CA TRP A 123 3.93 -10.88 -25.34
C TRP A 123 4.57 -11.12 -23.97
N ASP A 124 5.14 -10.08 -23.37
CA ASP A 124 5.89 -10.17 -22.10
C ASP A 124 5.23 -9.41 -20.94
N ILE A 125 4.09 -8.76 -21.20
CA ILE A 125 3.26 -8.09 -20.19
C ILE A 125 2.83 -9.10 -19.12
N GLY A 126 3.30 -8.88 -17.89
CA GLY A 126 3.04 -9.73 -16.74
C GLY A 126 3.88 -11.02 -16.70
N SER A 127 4.92 -11.14 -17.52
CA SER A 127 5.85 -12.28 -17.51
C SER A 127 6.57 -12.42 -16.17
N GLU A 128 6.88 -13.67 -15.79
CA GLU A 128 7.63 -13.95 -14.58
C GLU A 128 9.11 -13.59 -14.76
N TRP A 129 9.69 -12.94 -13.76
CA TRP A 129 11.09 -12.53 -13.72
C TRP A 129 11.70 -12.85 -12.36
N ASN A 130 13.03 -12.94 -12.31
CA ASN A 130 13.77 -13.25 -11.10
C ASN A 130 14.93 -12.26 -10.88
N ILE A 131 15.17 -11.93 -9.62
CA ILE A 131 16.37 -11.21 -9.18
C ILE A 131 17.56 -12.16 -9.07
N THR A 132 18.77 -11.60 -9.16
CA THR A 132 20.00 -12.36 -8.92
C THR A 132 20.53 -12.05 -7.53
N LEU A 133 20.58 -13.08 -6.69
CA LEU A 133 21.26 -13.01 -5.38
C LEU A 133 22.78 -13.18 -5.58
N PRO A 134 23.61 -12.53 -4.74
CA PRO A 134 25.05 -12.70 -4.79
C PRO A 134 25.45 -14.15 -4.47
N PRO A 135 26.60 -14.63 -4.98
CA PRO A 135 27.05 -16.00 -4.75
C PRO A 135 27.51 -16.26 -3.31
N LYS A 136 27.57 -15.23 -2.46
CA LYS A 136 27.97 -15.35 -1.06
C LYS A 136 26.99 -16.28 -0.33
N PRO A 137 27.48 -17.36 0.32
CA PRO A 137 26.61 -18.29 1.02
C PRO A 137 25.77 -17.60 2.09
N LYS A 138 24.50 -18.01 2.21
CA LYS A 138 23.63 -17.61 3.30
C LYS A 138 24.26 -18.05 4.64
N PRO A 139 24.43 -17.15 5.62
CA PRO A 139 24.93 -17.52 6.94
C PRO A 139 24.06 -18.61 7.60
N PRO A 140 24.62 -19.44 8.50
CA PRO A 140 23.83 -20.38 9.27
C PRO A 140 22.73 -19.68 10.07
N ILE A 141 21.53 -20.27 10.09
CA ILE A 141 20.41 -19.77 10.87
C ILE A 141 20.78 -19.82 12.36
N GLN A 142 20.63 -18.68 13.04
CA GLN A 142 20.85 -18.58 14.48
C GLN A 142 19.52 -18.32 15.18
N PRO A 143 19.23 -18.98 16.31
CA PRO A 143 18.03 -18.67 17.08
C PRO A 143 18.10 -17.23 17.59
N PRO A 144 16.96 -16.51 17.66
CA PRO A 144 16.93 -15.19 18.26
C PRO A 144 17.42 -15.23 19.71
N VAL A 145 18.29 -14.30 20.08
CA VAL A 145 18.79 -14.15 21.45
C VAL A 145 18.04 -12.99 22.09
N PRO A 146 17.24 -13.22 23.15
CA PRO A 146 16.58 -12.14 23.87
C PRO A 146 17.57 -11.10 24.39
N PRO A 147 17.22 -9.80 24.37
CA PRO A 147 18.02 -8.77 25.01
C PRO A 147 18.26 -9.10 26.49
N ARG A 148 19.43 -8.73 27.00
CA ARG A 148 19.73 -8.93 28.42
C ARG A 148 18.79 -8.04 29.26
N PRO A 149 18.34 -8.49 30.46
CA PRO A 149 17.57 -7.63 31.35
C PRO A 149 18.28 -6.28 31.59
N GLY A 150 17.56 -5.18 31.40
CA GLY A 150 18.09 -3.82 31.54
C GLY A 150 18.81 -3.27 30.30
N SER A 151 18.80 -3.99 29.17
CA SER A 151 19.30 -3.43 27.89
C SER A 151 18.47 -2.21 27.48
N PRO A 152 19.08 -1.19 26.83
CA PRO A 152 18.35 -0.06 26.27
C PRO A 152 17.22 -0.51 25.34
N VAL A 153 16.11 0.22 25.35
CA VAL A 153 14.98 0.02 24.45
C VAL A 153 14.73 1.32 23.70
N SER A 154 14.72 1.24 22.36
CA SER A 154 14.36 2.37 21.53
C SER A 154 12.84 2.44 21.34
N ARG A 155 12.27 3.65 21.42
CA ARG A 155 10.85 3.90 21.12
C ARG A 155 10.73 4.56 19.76
N VAL A 156 10.09 3.87 18.82
CA VAL A 156 9.89 4.33 17.45
C VAL A 156 8.43 4.66 17.23
N LEU A 157 8.12 5.92 16.93
CA LEU A 157 6.77 6.31 16.51
C LEU A 157 6.54 5.87 15.06
N PHE A 158 5.37 5.31 14.78
CA PHE A 158 4.98 4.93 13.44
C PHE A 158 3.67 5.61 13.05
N ILE A 159 3.74 6.41 11.99
CA ILE A 159 2.62 7.17 11.43
C ILE A 159 2.40 6.69 10.00
N THR A 160 1.15 6.41 9.62
CA THR A 160 0.82 5.98 8.26
C THR A 160 -0.61 6.38 7.91
N ASP A 161 -0.89 6.54 6.62
CA ASP A 161 -2.25 6.71 6.08
C ASP A 161 -2.98 7.87 6.79
N ILE A 162 -2.38 9.07 6.70
CA ILE A 162 -2.87 10.30 7.32
C ILE A 162 -4.17 10.76 6.65
N HIS A 163 -4.18 10.72 5.31
CA HIS A 163 -5.28 11.17 4.46
C HIS A 163 -5.94 12.46 4.95
N TRP A 164 -5.22 13.56 4.82
CA TRP A 164 -5.75 14.88 5.08
C TRP A 164 -6.73 15.29 3.97
N ASP A 165 -8.00 15.49 4.34
CA ASP A 165 -9.01 16.06 3.45
C ASP A 165 -9.18 17.56 3.74
N HIS A 166 -8.65 18.39 2.84
CA HIS A 166 -8.86 19.84 2.86
C HIS A 166 -10.36 20.21 2.73
N GLY A 167 -11.17 19.35 2.12
CA GLY A 167 -12.61 19.55 1.94
C GLY A 167 -13.48 19.06 3.11
N TYR A 168 -12.90 18.46 4.15
CA TYR A 168 -13.67 17.95 5.29
C TYR A 168 -14.43 19.08 5.97
N ALA A 169 -15.74 18.88 6.16
CA ALA A 169 -16.61 19.87 6.77
C ALA A 169 -17.42 19.22 7.91
N PRO A 170 -17.20 19.60 9.18
CA PRO A 170 -18.07 19.19 10.29
C PRO A 170 -19.53 19.55 10.01
N GLY A 171 -20.46 18.63 10.27
CA GLY A 171 -21.87 18.82 9.94
C GLY A 171 -22.30 18.31 8.56
N ALA A 172 -21.36 18.03 7.66
CA ALA A 172 -21.65 17.53 6.32
C ALA A 172 -22.20 16.08 6.33
N PRO A 173 -22.86 15.62 5.25
CA PRO A 173 -23.39 14.26 5.18
C PRO A 173 -22.29 13.20 5.31
N THR A 174 -22.46 12.26 6.25
CA THR A 174 -21.60 11.07 6.38
C THR A 174 -21.96 9.97 5.39
N THR A 175 -23.16 10.00 4.83
CA THR A 175 -23.60 9.07 3.78
C THR A 175 -23.90 9.87 2.53
N CYS A 176 -23.17 9.54 1.47
CA CYS A 176 -23.27 10.15 0.17
C CYS A 176 -23.09 9.07 -0.91
N LYS A 177 -23.30 9.44 -2.17
CA LYS A 177 -23.11 8.52 -3.30
C LYS A 177 -21.67 8.50 -3.81
N GLU A 178 -20.92 9.56 -3.52
CA GLU A 178 -19.53 9.72 -3.87
C GLU A 178 -18.64 8.78 -3.05
N PRO A 179 -17.44 8.39 -3.56
CA PRO A 179 -16.53 7.51 -2.82
C PRO A 179 -16.00 8.12 -1.52
N LEU A 180 -15.92 9.46 -1.42
CA LEU A 180 -15.54 10.20 -0.21
C LEU A 180 -16.65 11.18 0.19
N CYS A 181 -17.15 11.04 1.42
CA CYS A 181 -18.19 11.88 2.02
C CYS A 181 -17.62 12.88 3.03
N CYS A 182 -18.49 13.45 3.89
CA CYS A 182 -18.12 14.45 4.92
C CYS A 182 -17.60 15.78 4.38
N ARG A 183 -18.00 16.16 3.16
CA ARG A 183 -17.64 17.41 2.50
C ARG A 183 -18.91 18.20 2.18
N ASN A 184 -18.82 19.52 2.06
CA ASN A 184 -20.00 20.37 1.85
C ASN A 184 -20.78 20.05 0.56
N HIS A 185 -20.10 19.54 -0.46
CA HIS A 185 -20.71 19.16 -1.73
C HIS A 185 -21.14 17.70 -1.80
N SER A 186 -20.90 16.90 -0.74
CA SER A 186 -21.33 15.49 -0.70
C SER A 186 -22.84 15.40 -0.82
N SER A 187 -23.32 14.55 -1.74
CA SER A 187 -24.75 14.29 -1.87
C SER A 187 -25.34 13.77 -0.54
N SER A 188 -26.55 14.21 -0.19
CA SER A 188 -27.20 13.78 1.05
C SER A 188 -27.93 12.46 0.85
N GLY A 189 -27.36 11.37 1.36
CA GLY A 189 -27.97 10.04 1.38
C GLY A 189 -28.58 9.63 2.73
N GLY A 190 -28.43 10.43 3.79
CA GLY A 190 -28.81 10.08 5.15
C GLY A 190 -28.80 11.25 6.14
N ARG A 191 -29.17 10.99 7.41
CA ARG A 191 -29.42 12.02 8.44
C ARG A 191 -28.24 12.37 9.34
N ASN A 192 -27.17 11.57 9.39
CA ASN A 192 -26.11 11.77 10.38
C ASN A 192 -25.06 12.77 9.89
N PRO A 193 -24.88 13.91 10.58
CA PRO A 193 -23.82 14.86 10.27
C PRO A 193 -22.45 14.30 10.66
N SER A 194 -21.42 14.69 9.93
CA SER A 194 -20.03 14.40 10.24
C SER A 194 -19.63 15.04 11.57
N GLY A 195 -18.83 14.33 12.35
CA GLY A 195 -18.30 14.84 13.61
C GLY A 195 -17.27 15.94 13.39
N TYR A 196 -16.93 16.66 14.46
CA TYR A 196 -15.86 17.67 14.38
C TYR A 196 -14.50 17.01 14.17
N TRP A 197 -14.20 15.91 14.86
CA TRP A 197 -12.89 15.24 14.84
C TRP A 197 -12.75 14.19 13.73
N GLY A 198 -13.81 13.91 12.98
CA GLY A 198 -13.89 12.79 12.05
C GLY A 198 -15.23 12.08 12.16
N ALA A 199 -15.47 11.11 11.27
CA ALA A 199 -16.71 10.34 11.26
C ALA A 199 -16.47 8.87 10.89
N TYR A 200 -17.25 7.97 11.48
CA TYR A 200 -17.27 6.56 11.10
C TYR A 200 -18.05 6.36 9.80
N SER A 201 -17.38 6.60 8.67
CA SER A 201 -17.91 6.37 7.32
C SER A 201 -16.76 6.33 6.30
N ASN A 202 -17.06 6.42 5.01
CA ASN A 202 -16.12 6.70 3.94
C ASN A 202 -15.72 8.19 3.95
N CYS A 203 -15.08 8.61 5.04
CA CYS A 203 -14.59 9.97 5.26
C CYS A 203 -13.12 9.94 5.69
N ASP A 204 -12.41 10.98 5.32
CA ASP A 204 -11.03 11.25 5.72
C ASP A 204 -10.97 12.31 6.82
N LEU A 205 -9.77 12.77 7.20
CA LEU A 205 -9.59 13.60 8.37
C LEU A 205 -9.45 15.09 8.08
N PRO A 206 -10.03 15.96 8.93
CA PRO A 206 -9.66 17.37 8.95
C PRO A 206 -8.28 17.58 9.60
N LEU A 207 -7.63 18.69 9.24
CA LEU A 207 -6.27 19.02 9.69
C LEU A 207 -6.14 19.06 11.22
N HIS A 208 -7.15 19.57 11.94
CA HIS A 208 -7.09 19.71 13.39
C HIS A 208 -7.07 18.37 14.13
N THR A 209 -7.61 17.29 13.56
CA THR A 209 -7.46 15.94 14.14
C THR A 209 -6.03 15.44 14.03
N ILE A 210 -5.38 15.69 12.88
CA ILE A 210 -3.97 15.34 12.64
C ILE A 210 -3.06 16.18 13.56
N GLU A 211 -3.34 17.48 13.70
CA GLU A 211 -2.63 18.35 14.63
C GLU A 211 -2.80 17.89 16.08
N SER A 212 -4.00 17.44 16.48
CA SER A 212 -4.23 16.89 17.81
C SER A 212 -3.42 15.61 18.08
N LEU A 213 -3.29 14.72 17.11
CA LEU A 213 -2.41 13.55 17.21
C LEU A 213 -0.98 13.99 17.51
N LEU A 214 -0.46 14.91 16.68
CA LEU A 214 0.92 15.38 16.78
C LEU A 214 1.20 16.13 18.09
N GLN A 215 0.23 16.89 18.60
CA GLN A 215 0.28 17.49 19.94
C GLN A 215 0.34 16.43 21.04
N HIS A 216 -0.50 15.39 20.95
CA HIS A 216 -0.53 14.32 21.95
C HIS A 216 0.81 13.59 22.02
N VAL A 217 1.38 13.18 20.87
CA VAL A 217 2.65 12.45 20.85
C VAL A 217 3.81 13.31 21.32
N ALA A 218 3.85 14.60 20.98
CA ALA A 218 4.90 15.52 21.40
C ALA A 218 4.88 15.83 22.90
N THR A 219 3.72 15.73 23.55
CA THR A 219 3.55 16.09 24.97
C THR A 219 3.65 14.89 25.92
N ASN A 220 3.28 13.69 25.47
CA ASN A 220 3.13 12.53 26.35
C ASN A 220 4.23 11.47 26.20
N ALA A 221 5.10 11.58 25.20
CA ALA A 221 6.16 10.60 24.96
C ALA A 221 7.40 11.23 24.32
N SER A 222 8.52 10.52 24.45
CA SER A 222 9.75 10.77 23.70
C SER A 222 10.00 9.60 22.75
N PHE A 223 10.50 9.90 21.56
CA PHE A 223 10.83 8.90 20.54
C PHE A 223 12.24 9.14 20.04
N ASP A 224 12.97 8.07 19.77
CA ASP A 224 14.31 8.18 19.21
C ASP A 224 14.26 8.49 17.71
N ARG A 225 13.20 8.05 17.04
CA ARG A 225 12.93 8.27 15.61
C ARG A 225 11.47 8.03 15.27
N VAL A 226 11.08 8.45 14.08
CA VAL A 226 9.75 8.22 13.52
C VAL A 226 9.86 7.55 12.15
N TYR A 227 9.03 6.55 11.89
CA TYR A 227 8.78 6.02 10.56
C TYR A 227 7.43 6.55 10.07
N TRP A 228 7.41 7.07 8.83
CA TRP A 228 6.23 7.68 8.26
C TRP A 228 5.93 7.14 6.86
N THR A 229 5.03 6.18 6.73
CA THR A 229 4.90 5.38 5.51
C THR A 229 3.89 5.91 4.49
N GLY A 230 3.78 7.23 4.34
CA GLY A 230 3.04 7.85 3.23
C GLY A 230 1.52 7.93 3.42
N ASP A 231 0.82 8.09 2.29
CA ASP A 231 -0.60 8.36 2.15
C ASP A 231 -1.08 9.61 2.91
N ILE A 232 -0.57 10.75 2.42
CA ILE A 232 -0.87 12.08 2.91
C ILE A 232 -2.20 12.62 2.35
N PRO A 233 -2.45 12.57 1.04
CA PRO A 233 -3.66 13.17 0.44
C PRO A 233 -4.90 12.27 0.65
N ALA A 234 -6.08 12.88 0.73
CA ALA A 234 -7.35 12.17 0.88
C ALA A 234 -7.76 11.30 -0.34
N HIS A 235 -8.90 10.61 -0.22
CA HIS A 235 -9.48 9.74 -1.25
C HIS A 235 -10.36 10.47 -2.28
N ASN A 236 -10.26 11.80 -2.41
CA ASN A 236 -10.98 12.58 -3.45
C ASN A 236 -10.30 12.48 -4.83
N VAL A 237 -9.94 11.26 -5.23
CA VAL A 237 -9.01 10.94 -6.34
C VAL A 237 -9.49 11.38 -7.72
N TRP A 238 -10.77 11.72 -7.86
CA TRP A 238 -11.35 12.21 -9.13
C TRP A 238 -11.08 13.70 -9.37
N GLU A 239 -10.69 14.47 -8.35
CA GLU A 239 -10.55 15.93 -8.43
C GLU A 239 -9.22 16.45 -7.84
N GLN A 240 -8.17 15.65 -7.92
CA GLN A 240 -6.83 16.02 -7.43
C GLN A 240 -5.94 16.61 -8.53
N THR A 241 -5.12 17.57 -8.15
CA THR A 241 -4.10 18.19 -9.00
C THR A 241 -2.73 18.05 -8.33
N ARG A 242 -1.66 18.09 -9.13
CA ARG A 242 -0.28 18.09 -8.60
C ARG A 242 -0.04 19.17 -7.55
N ALA A 243 -0.63 20.36 -7.75
CA ALA A 243 -0.51 21.46 -6.79
C ALA A 243 -1.10 21.12 -5.42
N GLN A 244 -2.27 20.46 -5.40
CA GLN A 244 -2.90 19.99 -4.15
C GLN A 244 -2.08 18.88 -3.49
N GLN A 245 -1.51 17.94 -4.26
CA GLN A 245 -0.64 16.90 -3.69
C GLN A 245 0.61 17.52 -3.03
N LEU A 246 1.24 18.50 -3.69
CA LEU A 246 2.39 19.21 -3.14
C LEU A 246 2.03 20.06 -1.92
N ASP A 247 0.83 20.64 -1.88
CA ASP A 247 0.33 21.38 -0.71
C ASP A 247 0.10 20.45 0.49
N ALA A 248 -0.50 19.28 0.26
CA ALA A 248 -0.64 18.24 1.27
C ALA A 248 0.72 17.79 1.82
N LEU A 249 1.67 17.48 0.93
CA LEU A 249 3.05 17.11 1.30
C LEU A 249 3.70 18.16 2.19
N ARG A 250 3.68 19.44 1.78
CA ARG A 250 4.29 20.56 2.52
C ARG A 250 3.62 20.79 3.87
N SER A 251 2.29 20.80 3.88
CA SER A 251 1.50 21.09 5.08
C SER A 251 1.71 20.03 6.15
N ILE A 252 1.60 18.75 5.79
CA ILE A 252 1.74 17.66 6.76
C ILE A 252 3.21 17.47 7.16
N THR A 253 4.17 17.57 6.24
CA THR A 253 5.60 17.55 6.60
C THR A 253 5.94 18.69 7.56
N GLY A 254 5.44 19.90 7.30
CA GLY A 254 5.63 21.06 8.17
C GLY A 254 5.00 20.88 9.55
N LEU A 255 3.82 20.27 9.63
CA LEU A 255 3.14 19.98 10.89
C LEU A 255 3.89 18.94 11.72
N ILE A 256 4.35 17.85 11.09
CA ILE A 256 5.19 16.83 11.73
C ILE A 256 6.47 17.48 12.28
N ARG A 257 7.17 18.28 11.47
CA ARG A 257 8.39 18.99 11.88
C ARG A 257 8.14 19.95 13.05
N LYS A 258 7.02 20.67 13.04
CA LYS A 258 6.62 21.60 14.11
C LYS A 258 6.49 20.90 15.46
N TYR A 259 5.86 19.73 15.51
CA TYR A 259 5.55 19.04 16.77
C TYR A 259 6.63 18.07 17.23
N LEU A 260 7.29 17.37 16.30
CA LEU A 260 8.35 16.41 16.65
C LEU A 260 9.73 17.06 16.79
N GLY A 261 9.89 18.29 16.32
CA GLY A 261 11.11 19.07 16.48
C GLY A 261 12.35 18.35 15.94
N PRO A 262 13.37 18.07 16.77
CA PRO A 262 14.63 17.49 16.32
C PRO A 262 14.58 15.97 16.09
N VAL A 263 13.48 15.29 16.45
CA VAL A 263 13.37 13.83 16.27
C VAL A 263 13.44 13.52 14.76
N PRO A 264 14.36 12.64 14.31
CA PRO A 264 14.48 12.29 12.91
C PRO A 264 13.26 11.51 12.42
N VAL A 265 12.73 11.90 11.26
CA VAL A 265 11.57 11.25 10.62
C VAL A 265 12.03 10.63 9.31
N TYR A 266 11.76 9.34 9.13
CA TYR A 266 12.11 8.61 7.93
C TYR A 266 10.86 8.21 7.16
N PRO A 267 10.52 8.94 6.08
CA PRO A 267 9.31 8.69 5.33
C PRO A 267 9.46 7.58 4.27
N ALA A 268 8.34 7.01 3.85
CA ALA A 268 8.19 6.21 2.63
C ALA A 268 7.07 6.80 1.75
N VAL A 269 7.09 6.48 0.46
CA VAL A 269 6.10 6.95 -0.51
C VAL A 269 4.91 6.00 -0.53
N GLY A 270 3.71 6.52 -0.30
CA GLY A 270 2.45 5.82 -0.46
C GLY A 270 1.86 5.98 -1.86
N ASN A 271 0.67 5.44 -2.07
CA ASN A 271 0.05 5.37 -3.39
C ASN A 271 -0.87 6.57 -3.70
N HIS A 272 -1.25 7.33 -2.67
CA HIS A 272 -2.02 8.57 -2.81
C HIS A 272 -1.15 9.82 -3.03
N GLU A 273 0.18 9.76 -2.95
CA GLU A 273 1.03 10.95 -3.14
C GLU A 273 0.99 11.52 -4.58
N SER A 274 0.76 10.68 -5.58
CA SER A 274 0.71 11.10 -6.99
C SER A 274 -0.70 11.50 -7.42
N ALA A 275 -0.78 12.26 -8.51
CA ALA A 275 -2.03 12.59 -9.20
C ALA A 275 -1.82 12.35 -10.71
N PRO A 276 -2.56 11.41 -11.33
CA PRO A 276 -3.63 10.58 -10.75
C PRO A 276 -3.14 9.59 -9.68
N VAL A 277 -4.05 9.12 -8.81
CA VAL A 277 -3.73 8.11 -7.77
C VAL A 277 -3.12 6.87 -8.42
N ASN A 278 -2.14 6.25 -7.75
CA ASN A 278 -1.36 5.10 -8.24
C ASN A 278 -0.52 5.35 -9.51
N SER A 279 -0.48 6.58 -10.05
CA SER A 279 0.33 6.94 -11.22
C SER A 279 1.79 7.15 -10.81
N PHE A 280 2.58 6.07 -10.82
CA PHE A 280 4.03 6.10 -10.54
C PHE A 280 4.84 5.51 -11.70
N PRO A 281 5.01 6.29 -12.79
CA PRO A 281 5.84 5.89 -13.91
C PRO A 281 7.28 5.57 -13.46
N PRO A 282 7.88 4.45 -13.92
CA PRO A 282 9.28 4.14 -13.64
C PRO A 282 10.23 5.20 -14.23
N PRO A 283 11.51 5.23 -13.79
CA PRO A 283 12.50 6.22 -14.26
C PRO A 283 12.81 6.20 -15.76
N SER A 284 12.34 5.19 -16.50
CA SER A 284 12.39 5.13 -17.97
C SER A 284 11.40 6.07 -18.65
N ILE A 285 10.41 6.60 -17.92
CA ILE A 285 9.46 7.59 -18.40
C ILE A 285 9.95 8.99 -17.98
N TYR A 286 10.13 9.87 -18.97
CA TYR A 286 10.76 11.17 -18.77
C TYR A 286 9.80 12.34 -18.97
N GLY A 287 10.28 13.55 -18.63
CA GLY A 287 9.55 14.79 -18.85
C GLY A 287 8.35 14.93 -17.94
N ASN A 288 7.30 15.61 -18.42
CA ASN A 288 6.16 15.98 -17.59
C ASN A 288 5.29 14.79 -17.15
N LEU A 289 5.44 13.61 -17.77
CA LEU A 289 4.72 12.40 -17.37
C LEU A 289 5.41 11.67 -16.21
N SER A 290 6.69 11.95 -15.95
CA SER A 290 7.42 11.32 -14.85
C SER A 290 6.95 11.82 -13.47
N SER A 291 7.28 11.07 -12.42
CA SER A 291 7.07 11.49 -11.03
C SER A 291 8.13 12.46 -10.49
N SER A 292 8.97 13.06 -11.35
CA SER A 292 10.05 13.95 -10.90
C SER A 292 9.54 15.18 -10.15
N TRP A 293 8.35 15.69 -10.49
CA TRP A 293 7.72 16.81 -9.79
C TRP A 293 7.45 16.50 -8.31
N LEU A 294 7.09 15.24 -8.02
CA LEU A 294 6.77 14.75 -6.69
C LEU A 294 8.05 14.43 -5.91
N TYR A 295 8.94 13.61 -6.49
CA TYR A 295 10.15 13.17 -5.82
C TYR A 295 11.13 14.31 -5.53
N ASN A 296 11.22 15.31 -6.41
CA ASN A 296 12.03 16.50 -6.13
C ASN A 296 11.45 17.34 -4.99
N ALA A 297 10.12 17.46 -4.90
CA ALA A 297 9.48 18.16 -3.79
C ALA A 297 9.65 17.39 -2.47
N MET A 298 9.50 16.06 -2.48
CA MET A 298 9.81 15.21 -1.32
C MET A 298 11.25 15.40 -0.85
N ALA A 299 12.21 15.36 -1.78
CA ALA A 299 13.62 15.55 -1.43
C ALA A 299 13.90 16.95 -0.84
N GLN A 300 13.16 17.98 -1.27
CA GLN A 300 13.25 19.31 -0.69
C GLN A 300 12.63 19.36 0.71
N GLU A 301 11.44 18.80 0.89
CA GLU A 301 10.73 18.83 2.17
C GLU A 301 11.40 17.92 3.23
N TRP A 302 12.10 16.87 2.81
CA TRP A 302 12.73 15.89 3.70
C TRP A 302 14.24 16.05 3.87
N GLU A 303 14.84 17.08 3.28
CA GLU A 303 16.29 17.38 3.38
C GLU A 303 16.77 17.52 4.83
N GLY A 304 15.92 18.04 5.72
CA GLY A 304 16.25 18.19 7.14
C GLY A 304 16.34 16.86 7.92
N TRP A 305 15.86 15.75 7.35
CA TRP A 305 15.87 14.43 7.99
C TRP A 305 16.77 13.42 7.29
N LEU A 306 17.06 13.62 6.00
CA LEU A 306 17.75 12.66 5.16
C LEU A 306 19.11 13.18 4.69
N PRO A 307 20.17 12.35 4.71
CA PRO A 307 21.46 12.75 4.15
C PRO A 307 21.40 12.89 2.63
N ALA A 308 22.34 13.63 2.05
CA ALA A 308 22.41 13.89 0.61
C ALA A 308 22.33 12.61 -0.25
N SER A 309 23.03 11.54 0.13
CA SER A 309 23.01 10.27 -0.59
C SER A 309 21.63 9.60 -0.61
N ALA A 310 20.82 9.76 0.44
CA ALA A 310 19.45 9.27 0.48
C ALA A 310 18.53 10.12 -0.40
N LEU A 311 18.75 11.45 -0.41
CA LEU A 311 18.01 12.37 -1.27
C LEU A 311 18.25 12.10 -2.77
N ASP A 312 19.44 11.60 -3.14
CA ASP A 312 19.76 11.30 -4.54
C ASP A 312 18.90 10.16 -5.11
N THR A 313 18.82 9.02 -4.42
CA THR A 313 17.94 7.92 -4.85
C THR A 313 16.47 8.26 -4.72
N LEU A 314 16.11 9.06 -3.70
CA LEU A 314 14.76 9.56 -3.52
C LEU A 314 14.30 10.37 -4.74
N ARG A 315 15.14 11.31 -5.24
CA ARG A 315 14.82 12.11 -6.44
C ARG A 315 14.63 11.28 -7.71
N ILE A 316 15.34 10.16 -7.82
CA ILE A 316 15.28 9.28 -9.00
C ILE A 316 13.99 8.44 -8.97
N ALA A 317 13.68 7.81 -7.83
CA ALA A 317 12.70 6.73 -7.82
C ALA A 317 11.86 6.63 -6.53
N GLY A 318 11.98 7.56 -5.59
CA GLY A 318 11.12 7.56 -4.40
C GLY A 318 11.55 6.58 -3.29
N PHE A 319 12.73 5.95 -3.39
CA PHE A 319 13.26 5.03 -2.38
C PHE A 319 14.67 5.45 -1.94
N TYR A 320 15.09 5.04 -0.74
CA TYR A 320 16.42 5.38 -0.21
C TYR A 320 16.87 4.45 0.92
N THR A 321 18.16 4.53 1.26
CA THR A 321 18.71 3.92 2.47
C THR A 321 19.55 4.93 3.25
N THR A 322 19.58 4.80 4.57
CA THR A 322 20.45 5.60 5.45
C THR A 322 20.82 4.82 6.69
N LYS A 323 22.00 5.06 7.24
CA LYS A 323 22.34 4.58 8.59
C LYS A 323 21.59 5.42 9.62
N ILE A 324 20.93 4.75 10.54
CA ILE A 324 20.12 5.37 11.60
C ILE A 324 20.65 5.03 13.00
N ALA A 325 21.65 4.16 13.09
CA ALA A 325 22.55 3.96 14.23
C ALA A 325 23.88 3.36 13.68
N PRO A 326 24.95 3.20 14.49
CA PRO A 326 26.23 2.65 14.02
C PRO A 326 26.12 1.28 13.33
N ASP A 327 25.25 0.41 13.84
CA ASP A 327 24.99 -0.96 13.39
C ASP A 327 23.54 -1.17 12.91
N LEU A 328 22.80 -0.09 12.62
CA LEU A 328 21.44 -0.14 12.12
C LEU A 328 21.27 0.72 10.87
N ARG A 329 20.80 0.08 9.80
CA ARG A 329 20.44 0.72 8.54
C ARG A 329 18.93 0.68 8.34
N LEU A 330 18.39 1.78 7.83
CA LEU A 330 17.03 1.86 7.34
C LEU A 330 17.02 1.76 5.82
N VAL A 331 16.04 1.03 5.30
CA VAL A 331 15.70 1.00 3.89
C VAL A 331 14.23 1.43 3.75
N SER A 332 13.99 2.50 2.99
CA SER A 332 12.66 2.97 2.63
C SER A 332 12.39 2.61 1.18
N LEU A 333 11.41 1.75 0.94
CA LEU A 333 11.02 1.25 -0.37
C LEU A 333 9.84 2.04 -0.94
N ASN A 334 9.87 2.28 -2.25
CA ASN A 334 8.73 2.75 -3.01
C ASN A 334 7.91 1.55 -3.49
N MET A 335 6.88 1.21 -2.71
CA MET A 335 6.05 0.03 -2.97
C MET A 335 5.11 0.22 -4.17
N ASN A 336 4.99 1.43 -4.72
CA ASN A 336 4.23 1.67 -5.96
C ASN A 336 4.78 0.94 -7.18
N PHE A 337 6.06 0.53 -7.14
CA PHE A 337 6.67 -0.32 -8.17
C PHE A 337 6.31 -1.80 -8.06
N CYS A 338 5.57 -2.18 -7.02
CA CYS A 338 4.97 -3.51 -6.89
C CYS A 338 3.44 -3.50 -7.02
N ALA A 339 2.80 -2.32 -6.97
CA ALA A 339 1.35 -2.17 -6.89
C ALA A 339 0.64 -2.71 -8.13
N VAL A 340 -0.48 -3.41 -7.93
CA VAL A 340 -1.30 -3.92 -9.05
C VAL A 340 -2.06 -2.79 -9.75
N GLU A 341 -2.26 -1.68 -9.06
CA GLU A 341 -2.97 -0.48 -9.50
C GLU A 341 -2.09 0.47 -10.32
N ASN A 342 -0.77 0.33 -10.26
CA ASN A 342 0.15 1.16 -11.03
C ASN A 342 0.18 0.70 -12.49
N PHE A 343 -0.69 1.31 -13.29
CA PHE A 343 -0.88 0.99 -14.71
C PHE A 343 0.37 1.24 -15.57
N TRP A 344 1.35 2.03 -15.12
CA TRP A 344 2.62 2.21 -15.84
C TRP A 344 3.47 0.95 -15.89
N LEU A 345 3.27 0.01 -14.96
CA LEU A 345 4.00 -1.25 -14.92
C LEU A 345 3.67 -2.18 -16.09
N MET A 346 2.55 -1.94 -16.79
CA MET A 346 2.24 -2.64 -18.05
C MET A 346 3.33 -2.45 -19.11
N ILE A 347 4.09 -1.37 -19.06
CA ILE A 347 5.20 -1.11 -20.00
C ILE A 347 6.36 -2.08 -19.73
N ASN A 348 6.69 -2.30 -18.46
CA ASN A 348 7.69 -3.27 -18.03
C ASN A 348 7.49 -3.58 -16.54
N TYR A 349 7.13 -4.84 -16.25
CA TYR A 349 6.93 -5.34 -14.89
C TYR A 349 8.25 -5.73 -14.19
N THR A 350 9.35 -5.84 -14.93
CA THR A 350 10.62 -6.38 -14.43
C THR A 350 11.35 -5.34 -13.60
N ASP A 351 11.46 -5.62 -12.30
CA ASP A 351 12.15 -4.81 -11.28
C ASP A 351 12.17 -3.30 -11.58
N PRO A 352 11.01 -2.62 -11.56
CA PRO A 352 10.95 -1.22 -11.93
C PRO A 352 11.90 -0.38 -11.07
N ALA A 353 12.64 0.52 -11.74
CA ALA A 353 13.75 1.29 -11.15
C ALA A 353 14.93 0.46 -10.61
N GLY A 354 14.99 -0.85 -10.86
CA GLY A 354 16.01 -1.74 -10.31
C GLY A 354 15.94 -1.84 -8.78
N GLN A 355 14.77 -1.60 -8.18
CA GLN A 355 14.62 -1.43 -6.73
C GLN A 355 14.97 -2.71 -5.95
N LEU A 356 14.54 -3.89 -6.40
CA LEU A 356 14.86 -5.14 -5.71
C LEU A 356 16.33 -5.50 -5.89
N GLN A 357 16.91 -5.29 -7.07
CA GLN A 357 18.34 -5.53 -7.27
C GLN A 357 19.20 -4.56 -6.44
N TRP A 358 18.77 -3.30 -6.29
CA TRP A 358 19.36 -2.33 -5.38
C TRP A 358 19.24 -2.78 -3.92
N LEU A 359 18.06 -3.23 -3.49
CA LEU A 359 17.83 -3.76 -2.14
C LEU A 359 18.77 -4.94 -1.83
N VAL A 360 18.97 -5.87 -2.77
CA VAL A 360 19.93 -6.97 -2.61
C VAL A 360 21.34 -6.45 -2.33
N GLY A 361 21.77 -5.40 -3.03
CA GLY A 361 23.07 -4.76 -2.80
C GLY A 361 23.17 -4.13 -1.41
N VAL A 362 22.13 -3.40 -1.00
CA VAL A 362 22.08 -2.76 0.34
C VAL A 362 22.10 -3.80 1.46
N LEU A 363 21.34 -4.88 1.33
CA LEU A 363 21.30 -5.95 2.33
C LEU A 363 22.61 -6.74 2.38
N GLN A 364 23.27 -6.94 1.23
CA GLN A 364 24.57 -7.59 1.20
C GLN A 364 25.65 -6.72 1.88
N GLU A 365 25.65 -5.41 1.60
CA GLU A 365 26.54 -4.45 2.26
C GLU A 365 26.31 -4.43 3.78
N ALA A 366 25.04 -4.43 4.21
CA ALA A 366 24.70 -4.51 5.63
C ALA A 366 25.19 -5.82 6.28
N GLU A 367 25.01 -6.96 5.61
CA GLU A 367 25.53 -8.25 6.07
C GLU A 367 27.06 -8.26 6.18
N ASP A 368 27.77 -7.67 5.22
CA ASP A 368 29.24 -7.57 5.21
C ASP A 368 29.77 -6.67 6.34
N ASN A 369 28.99 -5.63 6.68
CA ASN A 369 29.33 -4.66 7.73
C ASN A 369 28.76 -5.01 9.11
N TYR A 370 28.14 -6.19 9.26
CA TYR A 370 27.48 -6.63 10.51
C TYR A 370 26.39 -5.67 11.00
N GLU A 371 25.72 -4.99 10.07
CA GLU A 371 24.58 -4.12 10.34
C GLU A 371 23.27 -4.92 10.37
N LYS A 372 22.32 -4.46 11.17
CA LYS A 372 20.91 -4.83 11.07
C LYS A 372 20.17 -3.89 10.16
N VAL A 373 19.05 -4.36 9.61
CA VAL A 373 18.23 -3.60 8.67
C VAL A 373 16.79 -3.53 9.12
N HIS A 374 16.25 -2.31 9.16
CA HIS A 374 14.82 -2.05 9.15
C HIS A 374 14.36 -1.73 7.74
N ILE A 375 13.28 -2.35 7.30
CA ILE A 375 12.62 -2.03 6.03
C ILE A 375 11.32 -1.31 6.33
N ILE A 376 11.11 -0.15 5.71
CA ILE A 376 9.83 0.55 5.71
C ILE A 376 9.31 0.68 4.28
N GLY A 377 8.00 0.60 4.12
CA GLY A 377 7.31 0.81 2.84
C GLY A 377 5.84 1.09 3.08
N HIS A 378 5.09 1.39 2.04
CA HIS A 378 3.65 1.65 2.17
C HIS A 378 2.82 0.37 2.00
N ILE A 379 2.68 -0.13 0.76
CA ILE A 379 1.90 -1.33 0.42
C ILE A 379 2.64 -2.58 0.96
N PRO A 380 1.98 -3.46 1.73
CA PRO A 380 2.62 -4.66 2.23
C PRO A 380 2.93 -5.67 1.11
N PRO A 381 4.02 -6.47 1.24
CA PRO A 381 4.50 -7.36 0.19
C PRO A 381 3.48 -8.42 -0.27
N GLY A 382 2.59 -8.90 0.60
CA GLY A 382 1.53 -9.84 0.25
C GLY A 382 0.50 -9.30 -0.76
N LEU A 383 0.39 -7.98 -0.91
CA LEU A 383 -0.51 -7.32 -1.87
C LEU A 383 0.16 -6.94 -3.21
N CYS A 384 1.48 -7.07 -3.30
CA CYS A 384 2.23 -6.76 -4.51
C CYS A 384 1.94 -7.72 -5.68
N LEU A 385 2.26 -7.29 -6.90
CA LEU A 385 2.35 -8.14 -8.10
C LEU A 385 3.17 -9.41 -7.83
N LYS A 386 2.68 -10.56 -8.33
CA LYS A 386 3.21 -11.90 -8.03
C LYS A 386 4.73 -11.97 -8.14
N SER A 387 5.31 -11.66 -9.30
CA SER A 387 6.76 -11.79 -9.49
C SER A 387 7.56 -10.87 -8.57
N TRP A 388 7.10 -9.64 -8.34
CA TRP A 388 7.75 -8.72 -7.40
C TRP A 388 7.72 -9.27 -5.98
N SER A 389 6.53 -9.68 -5.51
CA SER A 389 6.30 -10.23 -4.18
C SER A 389 7.13 -11.49 -3.92
N TRP A 390 7.22 -12.39 -4.90
CA TRP A 390 8.02 -13.61 -4.80
C TRP A 390 9.53 -13.32 -4.74
N ASN A 391 10.02 -12.37 -5.51
CA ASN A 391 11.42 -11.95 -5.44
C ASN A 391 11.73 -11.27 -4.11
N TYR A 392 10.83 -10.41 -3.60
CA TYR A 392 10.97 -9.81 -2.28
C TYR A 392 11.01 -10.89 -1.18
N TYR A 393 10.11 -11.87 -1.22
CA TYR A 393 10.07 -13.00 -0.27
C TYR A 393 11.38 -13.79 -0.26
N ARG A 394 11.97 -14.00 -1.45
CA ARG A 394 13.27 -14.65 -1.62
C ARG A 394 14.44 -13.83 -1.07
N ILE A 395 14.39 -12.51 -1.24
CA ILE A 395 15.36 -11.58 -0.64
C ILE A 395 15.28 -11.64 0.88
N VAL A 396 14.08 -11.57 1.46
CA VAL A 396 13.87 -11.69 2.91
C VAL A 396 14.41 -13.03 3.43
N ASN A 397 14.14 -14.12 2.70
CA ASN A 397 14.67 -15.44 3.00
C ASN A 397 16.20 -15.48 3.01
N ARG A 398 16.86 -14.88 2.01
CA ARG A 398 18.33 -14.85 1.93
C ARG A 398 18.96 -14.06 3.08
N TYR A 399 18.32 -12.98 3.51
CA TYR A 399 18.87 -12.03 4.48
C TYR A 399 18.16 -12.06 5.84
N GLU A 400 17.57 -13.20 6.23
CA GLU A 400 16.82 -13.35 7.48
C GLU A 400 17.63 -13.01 8.75
N SER A 401 18.96 -13.15 8.71
CA SER A 401 19.84 -12.78 9.83
C SER A 401 20.17 -11.29 9.88
N THR A 402 19.94 -10.56 8.78
CA THR A 402 20.30 -9.15 8.59
C THR A 402 19.09 -8.25 8.76
N ILE A 403 17.92 -8.64 8.25
CA ILE A 403 16.66 -7.91 8.42
C ILE A 403 16.14 -8.13 9.83
N ALA A 404 16.10 -7.08 10.64
CA ALA A 404 15.65 -7.14 12.03
C ALA A 404 14.14 -6.84 12.18
N ALA A 405 13.58 -6.00 11.31
CA ALA A 405 12.15 -5.68 11.31
C ALA A 405 11.68 -5.09 9.97
N GLN A 406 10.39 -5.25 9.68
CA GLN A 406 9.74 -4.71 8.49
C GLN A 406 8.43 -4.01 8.88
N PHE A 407 8.15 -2.83 8.32
CA PHE A 407 7.01 -2.00 8.71
C PHE A 407 6.29 -1.40 7.51
N PHE A 408 4.97 -1.58 7.46
CA PHE A 408 4.09 -1.16 6.36
C PHE A 408 2.79 -0.53 6.86
N GLY A 409 1.99 0.00 5.93
CA GLY A 409 0.68 0.63 6.16
C GLY A 409 -0.33 0.18 5.09
N HIS A 410 -0.99 1.15 4.43
CA HIS A 410 -1.87 0.96 3.27
C HIS A 410 -3.22 0.29 3.53
N THR A 411 -3.25 -0.79 4.32
CA THR A 411 -4.49 -1.55 4.54
C THR A 411 -5.45 -0.85 5.50
N HIS A 412 -4.95 0.17 6.22
CA HIS A 412 -5.61 0.94 7.27
C HIS A 412 -5.95 0.16 8.55
N LEU A 413 -5.75 -1.15 8.54
CA LEU A 413 -6.12 -2.09 9.60
C LEU A 413 -4.88 -2.49 10.43
N ASP A 414 -5.11 -3.01 11.63
CA ASP A 414 -4.05 -3.47 12.53
C ASP A 414 -3.77 -4.96 12.25
N GLU A 415 -2.71 -5.27 11.51
CA GLU A 415 -2.38 -6.63 11.09
C GLU A 415 -0.87 -6.85 10.86
N PHE A 416 -0.51 -8.02 10.33
CA PHE A 416 0.88 -8.40 10.06
C PHE A 416 0.94 -9.51 9.01
N GLU A 417 2.10 -9.68 8.36
CA GLU A 417 2.37 -10.79 7.44
C GLU A 417 3.59 -11.59 7.91
N ILE A 418 3.43 -12.91 8.03
CA ILE A 418 4.54 -13.83 8.38
C ILE A 418 5.24 -14.32 7.12
N PHE A 419 6.57 -14.36 7.17
CA PHE A 419 7.46 -14.95 6.17
C PHE A 419 8.02 -16.26 6.69
N TYR A 420 8.08 -17.26 5.81
CA TYR A 420 8.55 -18.62 6.08
C TYR A 420 9.73 -18.96 5.16
N ASP A 421 10.45 -20.03 5.51
CA ASP A 421 11.49 -20.60 4.67
C ASP A 421 10.95 -21.04 3.30
N GLU A 422 11.66 -20.75 2.21
CA GLU A 422 11.23 -21.12 0.85
C GLU A 422 11.21 -22.63 0.63
N GLU A 423 12.06 -23.40 1.32
CA GLU A 423 12.22 -24.83 1.07
C GLU A 423 10.99 -25.64 1.52
N THR A 424 10.43 -25.32 2.69
CA THR A 424 9.36 -26.12 3.31
C THR A 424 8.12 -25.31 3.68
N LEU A 425 8.21 -23.98 3.72
CA LEU A 425 7.14 -23.06 4.12
C LEU A 425 6.59 -23.37 5.51
N SER A 426 7.48 -23.67 6.46
CA SER A 426 7.09 -24.15 7.78
C SER A 426 7.78 -23.43 8.93
N ARG A 427 8.98 -22.89 8.72
CA ARG A 427 9.75 -22.16 9.72
C ARG A 427 9.55 -20.66 9.53
N PRO A 428 8.84 -19.98 10.44
CA PRO A 428 8.72 -18.53 10.37
C PRO A 428 10.09 -17.88 10.60
N LEU A 429 10.44 -16.88 9.78
CA LEU A 429 11.75 -16.24 9.76
C LEU A 429 11.71 -14.70 9.75
N SER A 430 10.56 -14.10 9.45
CA SER A 430 10.39 -12.65 9.52
C SER A 430 8.91 -12.29 9.66
N VAL A 431 8.63 -11.08 10.12
CA VAL A 431 7.29 -10.51 10.22
C VAL A 431 7.32 -9.10 9.66
N ALA A 432 6.35 -8.80 8.80
CA ALA A 432 6.03 -7.45 8.38
C ALA A 432 4.85 -6.94 9.21
N PHE A 433 5.09 -5.90 10.01
CA PHE A 433 4.05 -5.27 10.80
C PHE A 433 3.30 -4.26 9.93
N ILE A 434 1.98 -4.40 9.85
CA ILE A 434 1.11 -3.50 9.11
C ILE A 434 0.37 -2.65 10.15
N SER A 435 0.74 -1.37 10.21
CA SER A 435 0.20 -0.47 11.22
C SER A 435 -1.13 0.11 10.75
N PRO A 436 -2.11 0.27 11.65
CA PRO A 436 -3.40 0.82 11.26
C PRO A 436 -3.28 2.32 10.97
N SER A 437 -4.21 2.82 10.17
CA SER A 437 -4.17 4.19 9.67
C SER A 437 -4.40 5.26 10.75
N VAL A 438 -3.89 6.45 10.49
CA VAL A 438 -4.36 7.66 11.17
C VAL A 438 -5.78 8.00 10.73
N THR A 439 -6.12 7.84 9.45
CA THR A 439 -7.47 8.16 8.94
C THR A 439 -8.59 7.29 9.53
N THR A 440 -9.82 7.78 9.42
CA THR A 440 -11.06 7.03 9.67
C THR A 440 -11.47 6.13 8.53
N PHE A 441 -10.91 6.35 7.33
CA PHE A 441 -11.31 5.65 6.12
C PHE A 441 -10.98 4.14 6.24
N ILE A 442 -11.93 3.20 6.19
CA ILE A 442 -13.38 3.38 6.25
C ILE A 442 -13.90 2.88 7.60
N ASN A 443 -14.71 3.70 8.26
CA ASN A 443 -15.44 3.33 9.47
C ASN A 443 -14.55 2.86 10.64
N LEU A 444 -13.40 3.51 10.82
CA LEU A 444 -12.43 3.21 11.89
C LEU A 444 -12.29 4.39 12.86
N ASN A 445 -11.78 4.13 14.07
CA ASN A 445 -11.16 5.21 14.86
C ASN A 445 -9.88 5.70 14.17
N PRO A 446 -9.48 6.97 14.35
CA PRO A 446 -8.10 7.39 14.09
C PRO A 446 -7.13 6.66 15.03
N GLY A 447 -5.95 6.28 14.55
CA GLY A 447 -4.95 5.61 15.38
C GLY A 447 -3.50 5.82 14.95
N PHE A 448 -2.57 5.50 15.84
CA PHE A 448 -1.13 5.44 15.54
C PHE A 448 -0.47 4.33 16.36
N ARG A 449 0.78 3.98 15.99
CA ARG A 449 1.52 2.88 16.59
C ARG A 449 2.84 3.37 17.18
N VAL A 450 3.26 2.77 18.29
CA VAL A 450 4.61 2.91 18.84
C VAL A 450 5.24 1.54 18.95
N TYR A 451 6.45 1.38 18.41
CA TYR A 451 7.24 0.16 18.55
C TYR A 451 8.29 0.34 19.65
N GLN A 452 8.43 -0.70 20.46
CA GLN A 452 9.58 -0.88 21.34
C GLN A 452 10.56 -1.78 20.61
N VAL A 453 11.77 -1.30 20.38
CA VAL A 453 12.81 -1.99 19.61
C VAL A 453 14.02 -2.18 20.50
N ASP A 454 14.74 -3.29 20.32
CA ASP A 454 16.01 -3.51 20.99
C ASP A 454 16.96 -2.34 20.70
N GLY A 455 17.41 -1.66 21.75
CA GLY A 455 17.97 -0.32 21.63
C GLY A 455 19.41 -0.27 21.11
N GLU A 456 20.03 0.90 21.23
CA GLU A 456 21.39 1.11 20.72
C GLU A 456 22.45 0.68 21.74
N TYR A 457 23.09 -0.45 21.48
CA TYR A 457 24.25 -0.96 22.21
C TYR A 457 25.01 -1.97 21.35
N PRO A 458 26.29 -2.28 21.65
CA PRO A 458 27.08 -3.20 20.85
C PRO A 458 26.40 -4.57 20.69
N HIS A 459 26.25 -5.01 19.45
CA HIS A 459 25.62 -6.29 19.09
C HIS A 459 24.12 -6.37 19.45
N SER A 460 23.43 -5.24 19.49
CA SER A 460 21.97 -5.21 19.60
C SER A 460 21.33 -5.98 18.44
N SER A 461 20.22 -6.63 18.73
CA SER A 461 19.45 -7.35 17.70
C SER A 461 18.64 -6.41 16.81
N HIS A 462 18.35 -5.19 17.31
CA HIS A 462 17.46 -4.20 16.69
C HIS A 462 16.08 -4.76 16.31
N VAL A 463 15.64 -5.87 16.91
CA VAL A 463 14.32 -6.45 16.62
C VAL A 463 13.21 -5.72 17.38
N VAL A 464 11.98 -5.82 16.90
CA VAL A 464 10.80 -5.39 17.67
C VAL A 464 10.65 -6.28 18.91
N LEU A 465 10.43 -5.64 20.06
CA LEU A 465 10.23 -6.29 21.36
C LEU A 465 8.75 -6.32 21.75
N ASP A 466 8.03 -5.23 21.52
CA ASP A 466 6.58 -5.09 21.69
C ASP A 466 6.08 -3.91 20.85
N HIS A 467 4.77 -3.77 20.71
CA HIS A 467 4.16 -2.59 20.11
C HIS A 467 2.87 -2.18 20.81
N GLU A 468 2.60 -0.87 20.77
CA GLU A 468 1.47 -0.21 21.41
C GLU A 468 0.65 0.51 20.34
N THR A 469 -0.65 0.26 20.26
CA THR A 469 -1.58 1.01 19.38
C THR A 469 -2.38 2.00 20.21
N TYR A 470 -2.41 3.25 19.79
CA TYR A 470 -3.19 4.33 20.40
C TYR A 470 -4.30 4.75 19.45
N ILE A 471 -5.45 5.15 19.99
CA ILE A 471 -6.59 5.59 19.19
C ILE A 471 -7.21 6.87 19.74
N LEU A 472 -7.95 7.55 18.87
CA LEU A 472 -8.93 8.54 19.25
C LEU A 472 -10.34 7.95 19.15
N ASN A 473 -11.02 7.77 20.28
CA ASN A 473 -12.41 7.32 20.26
C ASN A 473 -13.33 8.45 19.78
N LEU A 474 -13.78 8.39 18.52
CA LEU A 474 -14.60 9.45 17.93
C LEU A 474 -15.97 9.58 18.58
N THR A 475 -16.50 8.50 19.16
CA THR A 475 -17.78 8.55 19.88
C THR A 475 -17.69 9.49 21.08
N GLU A 476 -16.57 9.47 21.82
CA GLU A 476 -16.36 10.34 22.97
C GLU A 476 -15.88 11.73 22.55
N ALA A 477 -14.94 11.82 21.61
CA ALA A 477 -14.38 13.08 21.14
C ALA A 477 -15.46 13.99 20.54
N ASN A 478 -16.37 13.45 19.72
CA ASN A 478 -17.42 14.22 19.07
C ASN A 478 -18.56 14.64 20.01
N LYS A 479 -18.66 14.10 21.24
CA LYS A 479 -19.56 14.65 22.27
C LYS A 479 -19.08 16.00 22.78
N LYS A 480 -17.79 16.29 22.64
CA LYS A 480 -17.13 17.48 23.19
C LYS A 480 -16.22 18.14 22.14
N PRO A 481 -16.80 18.67 21.03
CA PRO A 481 -16.03 19.17 19.89
C PRO A 481 -15.13 20.38 20.22
N ASN A 482 -15.42 21.10 21.31
CA ASN A 482 -14.66 22.28 21.74
C ASN A 482 -13.56 21.96 22.78
N GLU A 483 -13.36 20.69 23.15
CA GLU A 483 -12.33 20.27 24.10
C GLU A 483 -11.17 19.56 23.37
N VAL A 484 -9.97 19.57 23.98
CA VAL A 484 -8.83 18.80 23.47
C VAL A 484 -9.15 17.31 23.58
N PRO A 485 -9.17 16.56 22.47
CA PRO A 485 -9.57 15.17 22.47
C PRO A 485 -8.49 14.31 23.12
N GLN A 486 -8.91 13.25 23.80
CA GLN A 486 -7.99 12.36 24.50
C GLN A 486 -7.66 11.15 23.61
N TRP A 487 -6.38 11.03 23.27
CA TRP A 487 -5.82 9.82 22.66
C TRP A 487 -5.46 8.84 23.78
N SER A 488 -5.88 7.58 23.64
CA SER A 488 -5.65 6.57 24.66
C SER A 488 -5.03 5.32 24.08
N LEU A 489 -4.22 4.63 24.89
CA LEU A 489 -3.70 3.31 24.58
C LEU A 489 -4.88 2.35 24.37
N LEU A 490 -4.94 1.72 23.20
CA LEU A 490 -5.89 0.65 22.92
C LEU A 490 -5.37 -0.68 23.46
N TYR A 491 -4.12 -1.02 23.15
CA TYR A 491 -3.48 -2.26 23.61
C TYR A 491 -1.95 -2.24 23.47
N SER A 492 -1.27 -3.12 24.22
CA SER A 492 0.10 -3.60 23.91
C SER A 492 0.01 -5.06 23.45
N ALA A 493 0.78 -5.43 22.42
CA ALA A 493 0.66 -6.73 21.76
C ALA A 493 0.97 -7.90 22.70
N LEU A 494 2.13 -7.87 23.36
CA LEU A 494 2.56 -8.97 24.22
C LEU A 494 1.61 -9.18 25.39
N SER A 495 1.16 -8.10 26.02
CA SER A 495 0.22 -8.15 27.14
C SER A 495 -1.14 -8.72 26.73
N THR A 496 -1.74 -8.18 25.67
CA THR A 496 -3.09 -8.55 25.25
C THR A 496 -3.15 -9.97 24.68
N TYR A 497 -2.18 -10.34 23.83
CA TYR A 497 -2.14 -11.66 23.22
C TYR A 497 -1.44 -12.72 24.08
N ARG A 498 -0.89 -12.31 25.25
CA ARG A 498 -0.12 -13.16 26.17
C ARG A 498 1.06 -13.85 25.45
N MET A 499 1.79 -13.08 24.66
CA MET A 499 2.95 -13.55 23.91
C MET A 499 4.20 -13.44 24.77
N LYS A 500 5.18 -14.32 24.53
CA LYS A 500 6.46 -14.31 25.27
C LYS A 500 7.43 -13.30 24.68
N SER A 501 7.36 -13.11 23.36
CA SER A 501 8.18 -12.19 22.59
C SER A 501 7.44 -11.77 21.33
N ALA A 502 8.04 -10.86 20.54
CA ALA A 502 7.55 -10.49 19.22
C ALA A 502 8.34 -11.18 18.07
N TYR A 503 9.06 -12.29 18.34
CA TYR A 503 9.75 -13.05 17.30
C TYR A 503 8.78 -13.74 16.33
N PRO A 504 9.21 -14.05 15.09
CA PRO A 504 8.34 -14.67 14.07
C PRO A 504 7.64 -15.95 14.53
N SER A 505 8.30 -16.78 15.35
CA SER A 505 7.70 -17.98 15.93
C SER A 505 6.54 -17.71 16.88
N ASP A 506 6.61 -16.64 17.69
CA ASP A 506 5.54 -16.28 18.62
C ASP A 506 4.31 -15.72 17.88
N TRP A 507 4.53 -15.02 16.74
CA TRP A 507 3.44 -14.60 15.86
C TRP A 507 2.76 -15.79 15.17
N GLU A 508 3.52 -16.79 14.71
CA GLU A 508 2.93 -18.03 14.19
C GLU A 508 2.16 -18.79 15.29
N ASP A 509 2.70 -18.89 16.50
CA ASP A 509 1.98 -19.48 17.64
C ASP A 509 0.66 -18.73 17.93
N LEU A 510 0.64 -17.40 17.80
CA LEU A 510 -0.59 -16.60 17.93
C LEU A 510 -1.60 -16.96 16.82
N VAL A 511 -1.15 -17.06 15.57
CA VAL A 511 -2.00 -17.45 14.44
C VAL A 511 -2.57 -18.86 14.64
N GLN A 512 -1.75 -19.82 15.07
CA GLN A 512 -2.21 -21.17 15.40
C GLN A 512 -3.24 -21.17 16.54
N ARG A 513 -3.05 -20.33 17.56
CA ARG A 513 -4.05 -20.15 18.62
C ARG A 513 -5.35 -19.56 18.08
N PHE A 514 -5.31 -18.60 17.14
CA PHE A 514 -6.52 -18.07 16.54
C PHE A 514 -7.38 -19.16 15.91
N ILE A 515 -6.80 -20.19 15.29
CA ILE A 515 -7.55 -21.29 14.66
C ILE A 515 -8.48 -21.96 15.68
N HIS A 516 -8.01 -22.18 16.90
CA HIS A 516 -8.71 -22.96 17.94
C HIS A 516 -9.38 -22.13 19.04
N ASP A 517 -9.05 -20.85 19.17
CA ASP A 517 -9.58 -19.93 20.18
C ASP A 517 -10.32 -18.77 19.51
N ASP A 518 -11.64 -18.91 19.36
CA ASP A 518 -12.50 -17.90 18.77
C ASP A 518 -12.55 -16.60 19.58
N GLN A 519 -12.45 -16.67 20.90
CA GLN A 519 -12.50 -15.48 21.75
C GLN A 519 -11.24 -14.63 21.55
N LEU A 520 -10.08 -15.29 21.48
CA LEU A 520 -8.82 -14.64 21.15
C LEU A 520 -8.84 -14.05 19.73
N PHE A 521 -9.39 -14.77 18.76
CA PHE A 521 -9.55 -14.23 17.39
C PHE A 521 -10.52 -13.03 17.36
N GLN A 522 -11.63 -13.05 18.09
CA GLN A 522 -12.51 -11.87 18.19
C GLN A 522 -11.82 -10.69 18.87
N THR A 523 -10.93 -10.95 19.85
CA THR A 523 -10.08 -9.90 20.43
C THR A 523 -9.18 -9.28 19.37
N PHE A 524 -8.53 -10.10 18.54
CA PHE A 524 -7.77 -9.61 17.38
C PHE A 524 -8.65 -8.83 16.41
N TRP A 525 -9.82 -9.35 16.03
CA TRP A 525 -10.72 -8.71 15.08
C TRP A 525 -11.19 -7.31 15.53
N PHE A 526 -11.44 -7.14 16.83
CA PHE A 526 -11.75 -5.85 17.43
C PHE A 526 -10.57 -4.86 17.30
N LEU A 527 -9.36 -5.32 17.58
CA LEU A 527 -8.14 -4.51 17.51
C LEU A 527 -7.73 -4.20 16.07
N HIS A 528 -7.93 -5.14 15.16
CA HIS A 528 -7.75 -5.01 13.71
C HIS A 528 -8.51 -3.81 13.14
N HIS A 529 -9.68 -3.49 13.71
CA HIS A 529 -10.50 -2.33 13.37
C HIS A 529 -10.33 -1.13 14.33
N LYS A 530 -9.19 -1.01 15.01
CA LYS A 530 -8.91 0.07 15.97
C LYS A 530 -10.00 0.23 17.03
N GLY A 531 -10.58 -0.89 17.48
CA GLY A 531 -11.65 -0.93 18.48
C GLY A 531 -13.02 -0.45 17.99
N HIS A 532 -13.25 -0.35 16.67
CA HIS A 532 -14.52 0.04 16.09
C HIS A 532 -15.02 -0.96 15.03
N VAL A 533 -15.67 -2.02 15.49
CA VAL A 533 -16.34 -3.00 14.62
C VAL A 533 -17.55 -3.59 15.35
N SER A 534 -18.65 -3.77 14.63
CA SER A 534 -19.86 -4.44 15.14
C SER A 534 -20.11 -5.80 14.49
N GLU A 535 -19.52 -6.04 13.32
CA GLU A 535 -19.62 -7.31 12.62
C GLU A 535 -18.72 -8.36 13.28
N VAL A 536 -19.26 -9.57 13.47
CA VAL A 536 -18.51 -10.71 13.98
C VAL A 536 -17.90 -11.47 12.80
N CYS A 537 -16.58 -11.66 12.82
CA CYS A 537 -15.86 -12.40 11.78
C CYS A 537 -15.72 -13.87 12.18
N GLN A 538 -16.40 -14.78 11.49
CA GLN A 538 -16.39 -16.23 11.76
C GLN A 538 -16.24 -17.02 10.46
N GLU A 539 -16.01 -18.33 10.58
CA GLU A 539 -16.01 -19.27 9.45
C GLU A 539 -15.04 -18.82 8.33
N PHE A 540 -15.59 -18.53 7.14
CA PHE A 540 -14.85 -18.07 5.99
C PHE A 540 -14.11 -16.75 6.24
N CYS A 541 -14.74 -15.79 6.94
CA CYS A 541 -14.08 -14.52 7.25
C CYS A 541 -12.82 -14.76 8.09
N LYS A 542 -12.94 -15.56 9.16
CA LYS A 542 -11.81 -15.92 10.02
C LYS A 542 -10.72 -16.65 9.24
N THR A 543 -11.10 -17.59 8.37
CA THR A 543 -10.16 -18.35 7.53
C THR A 543 -9.38 -17.45 6.57
N ASP A 544 -10.06 -16.48 5.95
CA ASP A 544 -9.47 -15.54 5.01
C ASP A 544 -8.47 -14.61 5.70
N VAL A 545 -8.87 -14.04 6.85
CA VAL A 545 -8.00 -13.20 7.69
C VAL A 545 -6.76 -13.97 8.16
N ILE A 546 -6.94 -15.17 8.73
CA ILE A 546 -5.81 -16.02 9.16
C ILE A 546 -4.89 -16.36 7.98
N CYS A 547 -5.45 -16.58 6.79
CA CYS A 547 -4.63 -16.82 5.60
C CYS A 547 -3.82 -15.59 5.21
N GLY A 548 -4.42 -14.39 5.22
CA GLY A 548 -3.71 -13.13 5.00
C GLY A 548 -2.52 -12.97 5.94
N LEU A 549 -2.72 -13.21 7.25
CA LEU A 549 -1.66 -13.10 8.25
C LEU A 549 -0.45 -14.03 8.01
N ARG A 550 -0.66 -15.18 7.35
CA ARG A 550 0.40 -16.15 7.01
C ARG A 550 1.05 -15.91 5.65
N THR A 551 0.61 -14.89 4.90
CA THR A 551 0.92 -14.78 3.48
C THR A 551 1.75 -13.54 3.17
N GLY A 552 3.04 -13.55 3.54
CA GLY A 552 4.01 -12.51 3.13
C GLY A 552 4.40 -12.52 1.64
N ARG A 553 3.73 -13.35 0.81
CA ARG A 553 3.92 -13.39 -0.66
C ARG A 553 2.61 -13.57 -1.39
N SER A 554 2.41 -12.83 -2.48
CA SER A 554 1.15 -12.80 -3.17
C SER A 554 0.87 -14.07 -4.00
N GLY A 555 -0.40 -14.47 -4.04
CA GLY A 555 -0.88 -15.54 -4.90
C GLY A 555 -0.44 -16.96 -4.51
N ASP A 556 0.07 -17.18 -3.29
CA ASP A 556 0.44 -18.52 -2.82
C ASP A 556 -0.54 -19.10 -1.79
N LEU A 557 -1.35 -20.06 -2.24
CA LEU A 557 -2.34 -20.72 -1.39
C LEU A 557 -1.78 -21.87 -0.53
N GLN A 558 -0.52 -22.26 -0.71
CA GLN A 558 0.10 -23.36 0.04
C GLN A 558 0.27 -23.02 1.52
N LEU A 559 0.45 -21.74 1.85
CA LEU A 559 0.63 -21.25 3.22
C LEU A 559 -0.63 -21.35 4.08
N CYS A 560 -1.75 -21.73 3.48
CA CYS A 560 -3.03 -21.78 4.18
C CYS A 560 -3.75 -23.13 4.00
N LYS A 561 -3.10 -24.12 3.39
CA LYS A 561 -3.67 -25.41 2.96
C LYS A 561 -4.31 -26.24 4.09
N ASP A 562 -3.84 -26.04 5.30
CA ASP A 562 -4.27 -26.65 6.56
C ASP A 562 -5.51 -25.99 7.18
N LEU A 563 -5.97 -24.85 6.66
CA LEU A 563 -7.20 -24.22 7.08
C LEU A 563 -8.41 -24.87 6.37
N ASP A 564 -9.24 -25.60 7.12
CA ASP A 564 -10.47 -26.25 6.64
C ASP A 564 -11.50 -25.24 6.08
N GLY A 565 -12.27 -25.64 5.06
CA GLY A 565 -13.33 -24.81 4.44
C GLY A 565 -13.10 -24.41 2.97
N ARG A 566 -11.97 -24.81 2.38
CA ARG A 566 -11.57 -24.44 1.01
C ARG A 566 -12.29 -25.13 -0.14
N GLY A 567 -13.23 -26.05 0.10
CA GLY A 567 -14.06 -26.62 -0.97
C GLY A 567 -14.81 -25.56 -1.80
N LYS A 568 -14.79 -24.29 -1.38
CA LYS A 568 -15.36 -23.12 -2.05
C LYS A 568 -14.34 -22.00 -2.35
N LEU A 569 -13.03 -22.27 -2.30
CA LEU A 569 -11.99 -21.33 -2.77
C LEU A 569 -11.89 -21.29 -4.32
N ALA A 570 -12.73 -22.03 -5.03
CA ALA A 570 -12.92 -21.89 -6.47
C ALA A 570 -13.51 -20.51 -6.79
N HIS A 571 -12.65 -19.62 -7.27
CA HIS A 571 -13.01 -18.43 -8.05
C HIS A 571 -14.15 -17.56 -7.50
N LYS A 572 -13.91 -16.96 -6.33
CA LYS A 572 -14.28 -15.55 -6.14
C LYS A 572 -13.02 -14.70 -6.00
N LYS A 573 -12.15 -14.76 -7.02
CA LYS A 573 -11.63 -13.50 -7.58
C LYS A 573 -12.86 -12.76 -8.07
N LYS A 574 -13.53 -12.01 -7.20
CA LYS A 574 -13.95 -10.71 -7.67
C LYS A 574 -12.63 -10.01 -7.91
N SER A 575 -12.32 -9.77 -9.18
CA SER A 575 -11.34 -8.78 -9.53
C SER A 575 -11.53 -7.58 -8.61
N LEU A 576 -10.43 -7.13 -8.01
CA LEU A 576 -10.27 -5.84 -7.35
C LEU A 576 -10.48 -4.71 -8.38
N CYS A 577 -11.57 -4.75 -9.13
CA CYS A 577 -11.98 -3.69 -10.03
C CYS A 577 -12.25 -2.43 -9.22
#